data_AF-A0A9X1B6G2-F1
#
_entry.id   AF-A0A9X1B6G2-F1
#
_cell.length_a   1.000
_cell.length_b   1.000
_cell.length_c   1.000
_cell.angle_alpha   90.00
_cell.angle_beta   90.00
_cell.angle_gamma   90.00
#
_symmetry.space_group_name_H-M   'P 1'
#
loop_
_entity.id
_entity.type
_entity.pdbx_description
1 polymer ?
#
loop_
_entity_poly.entity_id
_entity_poly.type
_entity_poly.pdbx_seq_one_letter_code
_entity_poly.pdbx_strand_id
1 'polypeptide(L)'
;MRHLVLIGCLLLAAAPAHALRCGNSVISEGDSSLRLKRFCGEPAQVEQREDRVAVERYDSSRQHYYTDYVVKPYEIWTYNFGPRRFINRIEVRDGVIKQITTGGYGY
;
A
#
# COMPACT_ATOMS: atom_id res chain seq x y z
N MET A 1 -22.22 -1.31 -46.13
CA MET A 1 -22.77 -1.49 -44.77
C MET A 1 -22.20 -2.75 -44.11
N ARG A 2 -20.87 -2.79 -43.85
CA ARG A 2 -20.21 -3.97 -43.25
C ARG A 2 -18.97 -3.59 -42.43
N HIS A 3 -19.00 -2.43 -41.79
CA HIS A 3 -17.93 -1.95 -40.89
C HIS A 3 -18.46 -1.40 -39.56
N LEU A 4 -19.76 -1.61 -39.26
CA LEU A 4 -20.45 -1.03 -38.11
C LEU A 4 -20.45 -1.91 -36.84
N VAL A 5 -19.55 -2.90 -36.73
CA VAL A 5 -19.59 -3.89 -35.61
C VAL A 5 -18.30 -3.97 -34.79
N LEU A 6 -17.28 -3.12 -35.05
CA LEU A 6 -16.03 -3.11 -34.28
C LEU A 6 -15.93 -1.96 -33.27
N ILE A 7 -17.06 -1.43 -32.81
CA ILE A 7 -17.13 -0.48 -31.69
C ILE A 7 -17.95 -1.13 -30.58
N GLY A 8 -17.35 -2.09 -29.89
CA GLY A 8 -18.02 -2.78 -28.81
C GLY A 8 -17.01 -3.52 -27.95
N CYS A 9 -16.93 -3.13 -26.68
CA CYS A 9 -16.19 -3.82 -25.63
C CYS A 9 -14.69 -3.47 -25.49
N LEU A 10 -14.39 -2.18 -25.29
CA LEU A 10 -13.27 -1.79 -24.41
C LEU A 10 -13.84 -1.49 -23.02
N LEU A 11 -14.37 -2.52 -22.35
CA LEU A 11 -14.70 -2.43 -20.91
C LEU A 11 -13.37 -2.43 -20.16
N LEU A 12 -12.85 -1.23 -19.84
CA LEU A 12 -11.76 -1.08 -18.90
C LEU A 12 -12.19 -1.72 -17.58
N ALA A 13 -11.56 -2.83 -17.22
CA ALA A 13 -11.65 -3.38 -15.88
C ALA A 13 -11.02 -2.37 -14.91
N ALA A 14 -11.85 -1.52 -14.30
CA ALA A 14 -11.43 -0.65 -13.22
C ALA A 14 -11.23 -1.51 -11.97
N ALA A 15 -9.98 -1.71 -11.56
CA ALA A 15 -9.69 -2.32 -10.27
C ALA A 15 -10.23 -1.41 -9.15
N PRO A 16 -10.75 -1.98 -8.05
CA PRO A 16 -11.13 -1.18 -6.89
C PRO A 16 -9.88 -0.45 -6.37
N ALA A 17 -9.89 0.88 -6.49
CA ALA A 17 -8.87 1.72 -5.88
C ALA A 17 -9.30 2.01 -4.43
N HIS A 18 -8.59 1.42 -3.47
CA HIS A 18 -8.77 1.78 -2.07
C HIS A 18 -8.19 3.18 -1.84
N ALA A 19 -9.02 4.07 -1.32
CA ALA A 19 -8.65 5.46 -1.07
C ALA A 19 -9.15 5.91 0.30
N LEU A 20 -8.29 6.62 1.02
CA LEU A 20 -8.57 7.21 2.31
C LEU A 20 -8.96 8.69 2.13
N ARG A 21 -10.14 9.06 2.62
CA ARG A 21 -10.57 10.45 2.64
C ARG A 21 -10.22 11.12 3.97
N CYS A 22 -9.51 12.25 3.88
CA CYS A 22 -9.14 13.11 5.00
C CYS A 22 -9.61 14.54 4.70
N GLY A 23 -10.80 14.88 5.23
CA GLY A 23 -11.50 16.11 4.90
C GLY A 23 -11.84 16.19 3.41
N ASN A 24 -11.27 17.19 2.72
CA ASN A 24 -11.44 17.41 1.29
C ASN A 24 -10.34 16.75 0.44
N SER A 25 -9.39 16.06 1.06
CA SER A 25 -8.31 15.38 0.37
C SER A 25 -8.58 13.88 0.28
N VAL A 26 -8.19 13.30 -0.85
CA VAL A 26 -8.16 11.85 -1.06
C VAL A 26 -6.69 11.43 -1.11
N ILE A 27 -6.37 10.40 -0.33
CA ILE A 27 -5.08 9.74 -0.26
C ILE A 27 -5.24 8.34 -0.82
N SER A 28 -4.33 7.94 -1.70
CA SER A 28 -4.40 6.65 -2.39
C SER A 28 -3.08 5.90 -2.30
N GLU A 29 -3.10 4.62 -2.67
CA GLU A 29 -1.86 3.86 -2.91
C GLU A 29 -0.95 4.59 -3.91
N GLY A 30 0.36 4.57 -3.64
CA GLY A 30 1.37 5.32 -4.39
C GLY A 30 1.63 6.75 -3.87
N ASP A 31 0.74 7.34 -3.07
CA ASP A 31 1.03 8.61 -2.39
C ASP A 31 2.17 8.46 -1.36
N SER A 32 2.86 9.56 -1.08
CA SER A 32 3.91 9.56 -0.04
C SER A 32 3.32 9.59 1.38
N SER A 33 4.03 9.01 2.34
CA SER A 33 3.70 9.09 3.76
C SER A 33 3.71 10.53 4.28
N LEU A 34 4.52 11.41 3.68
CA LEU A 34 4.49 12.85 3.95
C LEU A 34 3.15 13.48 3.54
N ARG A 35 2.63 13.13 2.36
CA ARG A 35 1.32 13.59 1.89
C ARG A 35 0.20 13.09 2.80
N LEU A 36 0.24 11.80 3.16
CA LEU A 36 -0.68 11.20 4.13
C LEU A 36 -0.68 12.00 5.44
N LYS A 37 0.48 12.19 6.06
CA LYS A 37 0.62 12.92 7.34
C LYS A 37 0.15 14.38 7.22
N ARG A 38 0.48 15.05 6.12
CA ARG A 38 0.07 16.44 5.87
C ARG A 38 -1.45 16.59 5.84
N PHE A 39 -2.17 15.68 5.19
CA PHE A 39 -3.62 15.81 4.99
C PHE A 39 -4.47 15.08 6.02
N CYS A 40 -3.97 14.01 6.62
CA CYS A 40 -4.69 13.18 7.58
C CYS A 40 -4.28 13.42 9.04
N GLY A 41 -3.16 14.12 9.27
CA GLY A 41 -2.60 14.32 10.61
C GLY A 41 -1.68 13.17 11.04
N GLU A 42 -1.41 13.08 12.33
CA GLU A 42 -0.65 11.97 12.90
C GLU A 42 -1.50 10.69 12.95
N PRO A 43 -0.91 9.51 12.69
CA PRO A 43 -1.59 8.24 12.95
C PRO A 43 -1.82 8.04 14.45
N ALA A 44 -2.87 7.32 14.79
CA ALA A 44 -3.13 6.90 16.18
C ALA A 44 -2.10 5.88 16.67
N GLN A 45 -1.52 5.09 15.76
CA GLN A 45 -0.46 4.12 16.05
C GLN A 45 0.44 3.92 14.83
N VAL A 46 1.74 3.78 15.07
CA VAL A 46 2.71 3.32 14.07
C VAL A 46 3.31 2.01 14.55
N GLU A 47 3.25 0.99 13.71
CA GLU A 47 3.81 -0.32 13.99
C GLU A 47 4.97 -0.60 13.04
N GLN A 48 6.14 -0.96 13.59
CA GLN A 48 7.28 -1.42 12.78
C GLN A 48 7.10 -2.90 12.44
N ARG A 49 7.42 -3.26 11.19
CA ARG A 49 7.36 -4.61 10.64
C ARG A 49 8.55 -4.86 9.74
N GLU A 50 8.79 -6.12 9.43
CA GLU A 50 9.85 -6.52 8.53
C GLU A 50 9.45 -7.75 7.73
N ASP A 51 9.85 -7.78 6.47
CA ASP A 51 9.81 -8.99 5.64
C ASP A 51 11.21 -9.58 5.50
N ARG A 52 11.29 -10.91 5.47
CA ARG A 52 12.51 -11.63 5.08
C ARG A 52 12.38 -12.07 3.64
N VAL A 53 13.09 -11.40 2.75
CA VAL A 53 13.06 -11.69 1.32
C VAL A 53 14.27 -12.55 0.95
N ALA A 54 14.00 -13.71 0.37
CA ALA A 54 15.04 -14.57 -0.18
C ALA A 54 15.76 -13.86 -1.34
N VAL A 55 17.08 -13.89 -1.33
CA VAL A 55 17.93 -13.41 -2.42
C VAL A 55 18.98 -14.44 -2.74
N GLU A 56 19.24 -14.62 -4.03
CA GLU A 56 20.30 -15.50 -4.48
C GLU A 56 21.64 -14.76 -4.42
N ARG A 57 22.65 -15.38 -3.80
CA ARG A 57 24.01 -14.84 -3.75
C ARG A 57 25.02 -15.87 -4.25
N TYR A 58 26.07 -15.38 -4.88
CA TYR A 58 27.16 -16.21 -5.37
C TYR A 58 28.33 -16.19 -4.37
N ASP A 59 28.72 -17.37 -3.90
CA ASP A 59 29.96 -17.57 -3.15
C ASP A 59 31.09 -17.88 -4.13
N SER A 60 31.98 -16.91 -4.37
CA SER A 60 33.12 -17.07 -5.26
C SER A 60 34.17 -18.06 -4.74
N SER A 61 34.26 -18.26 -3.43
CA SER A 61 35.22 -19.21 -2.84
C SER A 61 34.79 -20.65 -3.04
N ARG A 62 33.47 -20.91 -3.04
CA ARG A 62 32.90 -22.25 -3.24
C ARG A 62 32.36 -22.47 -4.65
N GLN A 63 32.43 -21.45 -5.50
CA GLN A 63 31.91 -21.42 -6.86
C GLN A 63 30.44 -21.87 -6.96
N HIS A 64 29.60 -21.46 -6.01
CA HIS A 64 28.21 -21.92 -5.91
C HIS A 64 27.25 -20.81 -5.48
N TYR A 65 25.99 -20.92 -5.91
CA TYR A 65 24.91 -20.03 -5.49
C TYR A 65 24.23 -20.56 -4.24
N TYR A 66 23.85 -19.67 -3.33
CA TYR A 66 23.07 -20.03 -2.14
C TYR A 66 21.97 -19.01 -1.89
N THR A 67 20.95 -19.44 -1.16
CA THR A 67 19.85 -18.58 -0.72
C THR A 67 20.26 -17.85 0.55
N ASP A 68 20.29 -16.53 0.47
CA ASP A 68 20.42 -15.62 1.60
C ASP A 68 19.06 -14.93 1.87
N TYR A 69 18.94 -14.21 2.98
CA TYR A 69 17.74 -13.45 3.32
C TYR A 69 18.09 -12.02 3.69
N VAL A 70 17.47 -11.06 3.02
CA VAL A 70 17.53 -9.64 3.39
C VAL A 70 16.27 -9.24 4.14
N VAL A 71 16.47 -8.51 5.23
CA VAL A 71 15.40 -7.89 6.02
C VAL A 71 14.97 -6.61 5.34
N LYS A 72 13.67 -6.47 5.06
CA LYS A 72 13.06 -5.25 4.51
C LYS A 72 12.07 -4.67 5.51
N PRO A 73 12.44 -3.61 6.25
CA PRO A 73 11.53 -2.99 7.20
C PRO A 73 10.40 -2.25 6.48
N TYR A 74 9.27 -2.15 7.14
CA TYR A 74 8.14 -1.35 6.72
C TYR A 74 7.26 -0.97 7.91
N GLU A 75 6.37 -0.01 7.70
CA GLU A 75 5.51 0.50 8.76
C GLU A 75 4.04 0.23 8.44
N ILE A 76 3.25 0.00 9.49
CA ILE A 76 1.80 0.04 9.41
C ILE A 76 1.30 1.22 10.25
N TRP A 77 0.71 2.20 9.58
CA TRP A 77 0.15 3.38 10.21
C TRP A 77 -1.35 3.17 10.39
N THR A 78 -1.83 3.28 11.61
CA THR A 78 -3.26 3.11 11.94
C THR A 78 -3.88 4.47 12.20
N TYR A 79 -4.93 4.82 11.46
CA TYR A 79 -5.73 6.01 11.69
C TYR A 79 -7.09 5.62 12.26
N ASN A 80 -7.40 6.17 13.44
CA ASN A 80 -8.72 6.11 14.04
C ASN A 80 -9.32 7.53 14.05
N PHE A 81 -10.46 7.72 13.40
CA PHE A 81 -11.14 9.00 13.28
C PHE A 81 -12.42 9.09 14.12
N GLY A 82 -12.57 8.21 15.10
CA GLY A 82 -13.72 8.12 15.98
C GLY A 82 -14.77 7.08 15.55
N PRO A 83 -15.81 6.88 16.36
CA PRO A 83 -16.72 5.73 16.28
C PRO A 83 -17.65 5.74 15.07
N ARG A 84 -17.75 6.87 14.36
CA ARG A 84 -18.57 7.01 13.15
C ARG A 84 -17.81 6.70 11.85
N ARG A 85 -16.55 6.31 11.95
CA ARG A 85 -15.68 6.03 10.81
C ARG A 85 -14.92 4.73 11.02
N PHE A 86 -14.61 4.05 9.92
CA PHE A 86 -13.74 2.89 9.98
C PHE A 86 -12.29 3.30 10.31
N ILE A 87 -11.62 2.45 11.09
CA ILE A 87 -10.17 2.47 11.25
C ILE A 87 -9.53 2.14 9.91
N ASN A 88 -8.46 2.84 9.56
CA ASN A 88 -7.67 2.55 8.36
C ASN A 88 -6.26 2.16 8.75
N ARG A 89 -5.79 1.03 8.24
CA ARG A 89 -4.41 0.56 8.37
C ARG A 89 -3.71 0.77 7.03
N ILE A 90 -2.67 1.57 7.04
CA ILE A 90 -1.93 1.95 5.84
C ILE A 90 -0.53 1.35 5.91
N GLU A 91 -0.20 0.50 4.95
CA GLU A 91 1.14 -0.04 4.80
C GLU A 91 2.03 0.99 4.09
N VAL A 92 3.11 1.40 4.74
CA VAL A 92 4.09 2.35 4.21
C VAL A 92 5.42 1.64 4.04
N ARG A 93 5.93 1.62 2.81
CA ARG A 93 7.26 1.10 2.46
C ARG A 93 8.08 2.18 1.79
N ASP A 94 9.29 2.42 2.28
CA ASP A 94 10.20 3.43 1.75
C ASP A 94 9.53 4.81 1.60
N GLY A 95 8.66 5.17 2.56
CA GLY A 95 7.92 6.43 2.55
C GLY A 95 6.75 6.50 1.55
N VAL A 96 6.33 5.39 0.95
CA VAL A 96 5.23 5.31 -0.02
C VAL A 96 4.13 4.38 0.48
N ILE A 97 2.87 4.78 0.30
CA ILE A 97 1.71 3.95 0.61
C ILE A 97 1.66 2.78 -0.37
N LYS A 98 1.70 1.56 0.15
CA LYS A 98 1.59 0.33 -0.65
C LYS A 98 0.21 -0.28 -0.58
N GLN A 99 -0.48 -0.11 0.55
CA GLN A 99 -1.81 -0.69 0.74
C GLN A 99 -2.61 0.14 1.73
N ILE A 100 -3.91 0.28 1.47
CA ILE A 100 -4.88 0.84 2.41
C ILE A 100 -5.95 -0.20 2.73
N THR A 101 -6.03 -0.60 3.99
CA THR A 101 -7.00 -1.59 4.47
C THR A 101 -7.95 -0.97 5.48
N THR A 102 -9.25 -1.11 5.22
CA THR A 102 -10.32 -0.68 6.11
C THR A 102 -10.61 -1.77 7.15
N GLY A 103 -10.57 -1.39 8.43
CA GLY A 103 -10.92 -2.26 9.56
C GLY A 103 -12.35 -2.03 10.07
N GLY A 104 -12.58 -2.37 11.33
CA GLY A 104 -13.83 -2.07 12.04
C GLY A 104 -14.02 -0.58 12.31
N TYR A 105 -15.14 -0.22 12.95
CA TYR A 105 -15.36 1.14 13.40
C TYR A 105 -14.34 1.57 14.45
N GLY A 106 -14.02 2.86 14.44
CA GLY A 106 -13.18 3.50 15.44
C GLY A 106 -13.80 3.57 16.82
N TYR A 107 -13.08 4.24 17.70
CA TYR A 107 -13.48 4.60 19.06
C TYR A 107 -13.20 6.07 19.31
#